data_AF-A0AAI8IQ26-F1
#
_entry.id   AF-A0AAI8IQ26-F1
#
_cell.length_a   1.000
_cell.length_b   1.000
_cell.length_c   1.000
_cell.angle_alpha   90.00
_cell.angle_beta   90.00
_cell.angle_gamma   90.00
#
_symmetry.space_group_name_H-M   'P 1'
#
loop_
_entity.id
_entity.type
_entity.pdbx_description
1 polymer ?
#
loop_
_entity_poly.entity_id
_entity_poly.type
_entity_poly.pdbx_seq_one_letter_code
_entity_poly.pdbx_strand_id
1 'polypeptide(L)' 'MTGEVVGRQPFGVFLRIAGVPDAIGLAEITAMPHGAQLPQLGTHVSGEVFGHAHHNHQVRISLSGRRPAGT' A
#
# COMPACT_ATOMS: atom_id res chain seq x y z
N MET A 1 -2.83 9.54 2.02
CA MET A 1 -3.34 8.77 3.17
C MET A 1 -2.16 8.26 3.98
N THR A 2 -2.38 7.97 5.26
CA THR A 2 -1.38 7.36 6.16
C THR A 2 -1.88 6.02 6.66
N GLY A 3 -0.96 5.13 7.01
CA GLY A 3 -1.32 3.82 7.54
C GLY A 3 -0.13 3.08 8.16
N GLU A 4 -0.46 2.07 8.95
CA GLU A 4 0.52 1.19 9.60
C GLU A 4 0.63 -0.11 8.82
N VAL A 5 1.85 -0.59 8.62
CA VAL A 5 2.11 -1.90 8.00
C VAL A 5 1.72 -3.01 8.96
N VAL A 6 0.64 -3.74 8.64
CA VAL A 6 0.11 -4.84 9.46
C VAL A 6 0.38 -6.21 8.85
N GLY A 7 0.88 -6.26 7.62
CA GLY A 7 1.30 -7.50 6.97
C GLY A 7 2.34 -7.25 5.89
N ARG A 8 3.23 -8.21 5.68
CA ARG A 8 4.28 -8.15 4.66
C ARG A 8 4.37 -9.47 3.93
N GLN A 9 4.41 -9.40 2.61
CA GLN A 9 4.56 -10.54 1.70
C GLN A 9 5.60 -10.18 0.63
N PRO A 10 6.17 -11.15 -0.10
CA PRO A 10 7.13 -10.87 -1.17
C PRO A 10 6.61 -9.92 -2.26
N PHE A 11 5.28 -9.88 -2.47
CA PHE A 11 4.65 -9.02 -3.47
C PHE A 11 4.25 -7.63 -2.97
N GLY A 12 4.31 -7.35 -1.67
CA GLY A 12 3.83 -6.08 -1.13
C GLY A 12 3.62 -6.04 0.38
N VAL A 13 3.05 -4.94 0.85
CA VAL A 13 2.66 -4.75 2.26
C VAL A 13 1.20 -4.40 2.39
N PHE A 14 0.58 -4.93 3.44
CA PHE A 14 -0.79 -4.61 3.85
C PHE A 14 -0.76 -3.50 4.89
N LEU A 15 -1.64 -2.52 4.70
CA LEU A 15 -1.68 -1.28 5.45
C LEU A 15 -3.04 -1.14 6.13
N ARG A 16 -3.06 -0.95 7.44
CA ARG A 16 -4.25 -0.46 8.14
C ARG A 16 -4.32 1.05 7.98
N ILE A 17 -5.37 1.55 7.33
CA ILE A 17 -5.50 2.97 6.99
C ILE A 17 -5.91 3.78 8.22
N ALA A 18 -5.17 4.84 8.52
CA ALA A 18 -5.48 5.71 9.66
C ALA A 18 -6.81 6.44 9.45
N GLY A 19 -7.65 6.47 10.48
CA GLY A 19 -8.93 7.17 10.46
C GLY A 19 -10.06 6.44 9.71
N VAL A 20 -9.81 5.27 9.13
CA VAL A 20 -10.83 4.45 8.46
C VAL A 20 -10.84 3.05 9.09
N PRO A 21 -11.83 2.75 9.97
CA PRO A 21 -11.95 1.44 10.60
C PRO A 21 -12.01 0.32 9.57
N ASP A 22 -11.35 -0.79 9.86
CA ASP A 22 -11.36 -2.04 9.08
C ASP A 22 -10.86 -1.94 7.63
N ALA A 23 -10.42 -0.76 7.19
CA ALA A 23 -9.90 -0.56 5.85
C ALA A 23 -8.45 -1.02 5.75
N ILE A 24 -8.26 -2.06 4.92
CA ILE A 24 -6.95 -2.58 4.56
C ILE A 24 -6.59 -2.16 3.14
N GLY A 25 -5.43 -1.54 3.01
CA GLY A 25 -4.81 -1.23 1.73
C GLY A 25 -3.66 -2.17 1.39
N LEU A 26 -3.36 -2.30 0.10
CA LEU A 26 -2.21 -3.02 -0.42
C LEU A 26 -1.30 -2.05 -1.15
N ALA A 27 -0.04 -1.97 -0.71
CA ALA A 27 1.03 -1.37 -1.48
C ALA A 27 1.85 -2.47 -2.16
N GLU A 28 1.72 -2.56 -3.48
CA GLU A 28 2.44 -3.56 -4.28
C GLU A 28 3.88 -3.11 -4.52
N ILE A 29 4.82 -4.06 -4.46
CA ILE A 29 6.23 -3.78 -4.76
C ILE A 29 6.43 -3.28 -6.19
N THR A 30 5.54 -3.66 -7.11
CA THR A 30 5.52 -3.22 -8.51
C THR A 30 5.13 -1.74 -8.68
N ALA A 31 4.45 -1.16 -7.69
CA ALA A 31 4.10 0.26 -7.66
C ALA A 31 5.17 1.11 -6.95
N MET A 32 6.20 0.48 -6.36
CA MET A 32 7.31 1.13 -5.68
C MET A 32 8.47 1.41 -6.65
N PRO A 33 9.39 2.35 -6.33
CA PRO A 33 10.58 2.57 -7.14
C PRO A 33 11.43 1.29 -7.21
N HIS A 34 12.11 1.07 -8.34
CA HIS A 34 13.05 -0.04 -8.46
C HIS A 34 14.12 0.01 -7.36
N GLY A 35 14.37 -1.14 -6.73
CA GLY A 35 15.31 -1.25 -5.61
C GLY A 35 14.77 -0.77 -4.25
N ALA A 36 13.52 -0.29 -4.19
CA ALA A 36 12.90 0.04 -2.92
C ALA A 36 12.66 -1.21 -2.07
N GLN A 37 12.95 -1.09 -0.79
CA GLN A 37 12.66 -2.15 0.18
C GLN A 37 11.21 -2.03 0.65
N LEU A 38 10.55 -3.18 0.82
CA LEU A 38 9.26 -3.21 1.48
C LEU A 38 9.39 -2.66 2.91
N PRO A 39 8.47 -1.78 3.34
CA PRO A 39 8.40 -1.33 4.72
C PRO A 39 8.38 -2.48 5.73
N GLN A 40 8.89 -2.25 6.93
CA GLN A 40 8.84 -3.25 7.99
C GLN A 40 7.46 -3.27 8.66
N LEU A 41 7.11 -4.39 9.27
CA LEU A 41 5.89 -4.49 10.08
C LEU A 41 5.89 -3.43 11.19
N GLY A 42 4.74 -2.81 11.46
CA GLY A 42 4.57 -1.71 12.43
C GLY A 42 5.06 -0.34 11.94
N THR A 43 5.70 -0.27 10.76
CA THR A 43 6.13 1.01 10.19
C THR A 43 4.91 1.84 9.78
N HIS A 44 4.91 3.12 10.15
CA HIS A 44 3.94 4.08 9.65
C HIS A 44 4.41 4.66 8.32
N VAL A 45 3.55 4.64 7.32
CA VAL A 45 3.85 5.14 5.98
C VAL A 45 2.79 6.13 5.51
N SER A 46 3.19 6.99 4.58
CA SER A 46 2.31 7.84 3.80
C SER A 46 2.31 7.41 2.35
N GLY A 47 1.15 7.46 1.69
CA GLY A 47 1.03 7.12 0.28
C GLY A 47 -0.22 7.71 -0.38
N GLU A 48 -0.32 7.51 -1.70
CA GLU A 48 -1.46 7.91 -2.51
C GLU A 48 -2.30 6.69 -2.88
N VAL A 49 -3.61 6.81 -2.74
CA VAL A 49 -4.56 5.81 -3.27
C VAL A 49 -4.68 6.03 -4.77
N PHE A 50 -4.39 5.01 -5.56
CA PHE A 50 -4.47 5.12 -7.03
C PHE A 50 -5.53 4.19 -7.65
N GLY A 51 -6.14 3.31 -6.86
CA GLY A 51 -7.19 2.44 -7.34
C GLY A 51 -7.79 1.55 -6.25
N HIS A 52 -8.74 0.72 -6.67
CA HIS A 52 -9.50 -0.16 -5.79
C HIS A 52 -9.62 -1.52 -6.47
N ALA A 53 -9.25 -2.59 -5.78
CA ALA A 53 -9.49 -3.96 -6.21
C ALA A 53 -10.81 -4.43 -5.61
N HIS A 54 -11.91 -4.20 -6.34
CA HIS A 54 -13.28 -4.43 -5.85
C HIS A 54 -13.50 -5.89 -5.38
N HIS A 55 -12.95 -6.86 -6.10
CA HIS A 55 -13.09 -8.29 -5.78
C HIS A 55 -12.40 -8.71 -4.46
N ASN A 56 -11.41 -7.93 -4.01
CA ASN A 56 -10.69 -8.18 -2.75
C ASN A 56 -11.11 -7.22 -1.62
N HIS A 57 -12.03 -6.29 -1.89
CA HIS A 57 -12.37 -5.17 -1.00
C HIS A 57 -11.12 -4.40 -0.54
N GLN A 58 -10.13 -4.23 -1.44
CA GLN A 58 -8.83 -3.65 -1.12
C GLN A 58 -8.57 -2.34 -1.86
N VAL A 59 -7.88 -1.42 -1.19
CA VAL A 59 -7.40 -0.16 -1.78
C VAL A 59 -5.96 -0.34 -2.25
N ARG A 60 -5.65 0.08 -3.48
CA ARG A 60 -4.29 0.03 -4.03
C ARG A 60 -3.56 1.34 -3.73
N ILE A 61 -2.35 1.21 -3.19
CA ILE A 61 -1.58 2.32 -2.64
C ILE A 61 -0.20 2.40 -3.29
N SER A 62 0.21 3.61 -3.68
CA SER A 62 1.59 3.90 -4.03
C SER A 62 2.28 4.60 -2.86
N LEU A 63 3.43 4.06 -2.44
CA LEU A 63 4.28 4.63 -1.37
C LEU A 63 5.33 5.60 -1.92
N SER A 64 5.43 5.72 -3.24
CA SER A 64 6.50 6.41 -3.96
C SER A 64 6.24 7.90 -4.19
N GLY A 65 5.04 8.39 -3.85
CA GLY A 65 4.51 9.64 -4.40
C GLY A 65 4.37 9.64 -5.93
N ARG A 66 4.60 8.49 -6.60
CA ARG A 66 4.54 8.30 -8.05
C ARG A 66 3.48 7.25 -8.36
N ARG A 67 2.49 7.61 -9.17
CA ARG A 67 1.46 6.68 -9.64
C ARG A 67 2.10 5.62 -10.55
N PRO A 68 1.87 4.31 -10.34
CA PRO A 68 2.22 3.32 -11.33
C PRO A 68 1.42 3.59 -12.63
N ALA A 69 2.08 3.45 -13.78
CA ALA A 69 1.41 3.57 -15.06
C ALA A 69 0.36 2.45 -15.17
N GLY A 70 -0.90 2.81 -15.41
CA GLY A 70 -1.97 1.83 -15.60
C GLY A 70 -1.71 1.01 -16.86
N THR A 71 -1.86 -0.32 -16.74
CA THR A 71 -2.13 -1.23 -17.86
C THR A 71 -3.53 -1.77 -17.74
#